data_AF-A0AAX6EPQ7-F1
#
_entry.id   AF-A0AAX6EPQ7-F1
#
_cell.length_a   1.000
_cell.length_b   1.000
_cell.length_c   1.000
_cell.angle_alpha   90.00
_cell.angle_beta   90.00
_cell.angle_gamma   90.00
#
_symmetry.space_group_name_H-M   'P 1'
#
loop_
_entity.id
_entity.type
_entity.pdbx_description
1 polymer ?
#
loop_
_entity_poly.entity_id
_entity_poly.type
_entity_poly.pdbx_seq_one_letter_code
_entity_poly.pdbx_strand_id
1 'polypeptide(L)'
;MTGLCCPLGSRKRMSNISRANLTRLGFSGPINYYRNFDLNLELTSPWTGVKIKVPTKFIIGDLDMSYHYPGIQEYIHKGGFKKDVPLLEEVIVMPGVGHYINQEKAHEITHHILEFIQKF
;
A
#
# COMPACT_ATOMS: atom_id res chain seq x y z
N MET A 1 -2.88 -25.67 -6.94
CA MET A 1 -2.08 -24.57 -7.53
C MET A 1 -1.12 -24.09 -6.47
N THR A 2 0.16 -24.38 -6.63
CA THR A 2 1.22 -24.17 -5.66
C THR A 2 1.55 -22.69 -5.54
N GLY A 3 1.21 -22.05 -4.41
CA GLY A 3 1.73 -20.74 -4.07
C GLY A 3 3.25 -20.79 -4.04
N LEU A 4 3.91 -19.98 -4.87
CA LEU A 4 5.35 -19.83 -4.87
C LEU A 4 5.77 -19.14 -3.56
N CYS A 5 5.89 -19.93 -2.50
CA CYS A 5 6.39 -19.43 -1.22
C CYS A 5 7.84 -19.00 -1.43
N CYS A 6 8.15 -17.73 -1.19
CA CYS A 6 9.51 -17.18 -1.28
C CYS A 6 10.50 -18.15 -0.59
N PRO A 7 11.58 -18.60 -1.25
CA PRO A 7 12.50 -19.59 -0.68
C PRO A 7 12.96 -19.19 0.74
N LEU A 8 13.04 -20.14 1.67
CA LEU A 8 13.42 -19.83 3.06
C LEU A 8 14.77 -19.11 3.16
N GLY A 9 15.69 -19.38 2.24
CA GLY A 9 16.98 -18.70 2.13
C GLY A 9 16.88 -17.21 1.75
N SER A 10 15.97 -16.84 0.85
CA SER A 10 15.75 -15.43 0.50
C SER A 10 15.05 -14.66 1.62
N ARG A 11 14.13 -15.30 2.36
CA ARG A 11 13.49 -14.68 3.53
C ARG A 11 14.47 -14.32 4.64
N LYS A 12 15.37 -15.25 5.03
CA LYS A 12 16.41 -14.97 6.03
C LYS A 12 17.35 -13.84 5.58
N ARG A 13 17.72 -13.82 4.30
CA ARG A 13 18.58 -12.77 3.74
C ARG A 13 17.92 -11.40 3.83
N MET A 14 16.66 -11.27 3.42
CA MET A 14 15.91 -10.02 3.47
C MET A 14 15.78 -9.49 4.90
N SER A 15 15.42 -10.35 5.85
CA SER A 15 15.35 -9.99 7.28
C SER A 15 16.70 -9.50 7.81
N ASN A 16 17.80 -10.16 7.46
CA ASN A 16 19.14 -9.75 7.87
C ASN A 16 19.54 -8.38 7.32
N ILE A 17 19.17 -8.07 6.07
CA ILE A 17 19.43 -6.76 5.45
C ILE A 17 18.65 -5.68 6.20
N SER A 18 17.35 -5.88 6.44
CA SER A 18 16.53 -4.93 7.19
C SER A 18 17.09 -4.69 8.59
N ARG A 19 17.48 -5.77 9.29
CA ARG A 19 18.08 -5.68 10.62
C ARG A 19 19.39 -4.89 10.60
N ALA A 20 20.31 -5.20 9.68
CA ALA A 20 21.58 -4.50 9.56
C ALA A 20 21.39 -3.00 9.31
N ASN A 21 20.45 -2.64 8.43
CA ASN A 21 20.14 -1.25 8.12
C ASN A 21 19.55 -0.50 9.33
N LEU A 22 18.59 -1.10 10.02
CA LEU A 22 17.96 -0.50 11.20
C LEU A 22 18.92 -0.39 12.39
N THR A 23 19.81 -1.36 12.59
CA THR A 23 20.88 -1.25 13.61
C THR A 23 21.83 -0.10 13.30
N ARG A 24 22.17 0.11 12.02
CA ARG A 24 23.11 1.17 11.60
C ARG A 24 22.48 2.56 11.60
N LEU A 25 21.25 2.70 11.14
CA LEU A 25 20.57 3.98 10.91
C LEU A 25 19.60 4.37 12.03
N GLY A 26 19.21 3.42 12.88
CA GLY A 26 18.16 3.60 13.86
C GLY A 26 16.76 3.71 13.25
N PHE A 27 15.79 4.04 14.10
CA PHE A 27 14.37 4.16 13.72
C PHE A 27 13.89 5.60 13.60
N SER A 28 14.69 6.59 13.99
CA SER A 28 14.28 8.00 14.01
C SER A 28 13.85 8.50 12.63
N GLY A 29 14.57 8.14 11.56
CA GLY A 29 14.22 8.53 10.19
C GLY A 29 12.81 8.07 9.80
N PRO A 30 12.52 6.76 9.79
CA PRO A 30 11.18 6.25 9.48
C PRO A 30 10.08 6.78 10.42
N ILE A 31 10.34 6.87 11.73
CA ILE A 31 9.34 7.34 12.71
C ILE A 31 9.03 8.84 12.54
N ASN A 32 9.99 9.65 12.09
CA ASN A 32 9.79 11.08 11.87
C ASN A 32 8.66 11.38 10.86
N TYR A 33 8.33 10.46 9.95
CA TYR A 33 7.19 10.64 9.04
C TYR A 33 5.87 10.80 9.82
N TYR A 34 5.68 9.98 10.87
CA TYR A 34 4.50 10.03 11.73
C TYR A 34 4.49 11.26 12.65
N ARG A 35 5.67 11.75 13.06
CA ARG A 35 5.79 12.98 13.87
C ARG A 35 5.35 14.24 13.13
N ASN A 36 5.26 14.18 11.80
CA ASN A 36 4.88 15.31 10.95
C ASN A 36 3.42 15.25 10.49
N PHE A 37 2.56 14.38 11.06
CA PHE A 37 1.18 14.27 10.60
C PHE A 37 0.39 15.58 10.75
N ASP A 38 0.54 16.27 11.88
CA ASP A 38 -0.13 17.56 12.12
C ASP A 38 0.35 18.63 11.13
N LEU A 39 1.67 18.73 10.92
CA LEU A 39 2.24 19.67 9.96
C LEU A 39 1.83 19.34 8.52
N ASN A 40 1.81 18.05 8.15
CA ASN A 40 1.33 17.63 6.84
C ASN A 40 -0.14 18.02 6.64
N LEU A 41 -0.98 17.90 7.67
CA LEU A 41 -2.38 18.35 7.61
C LEU A 41 -2.49 19.86 7.35
N GLU A 42 -1.72 20.67 8.06
CA GLU A 42 -1.69 22.13 7.85
C GLU A 42 -1.24 22.50 6.44
N LEU A 43 -0.11 21.93 6.01
CA LEU A 43 0.47 22.19 4.71
C LEU A 43 -0.43 21.68 3.58
N THR A 44 -1.22 20.64 3.83
CA THR A 44 -2.12 20.08 2.81
C THR A 44 -3.50 20.72 2.74
N SER A 45 -3.80 21.68 3.62
CA SER A 45 -5.06 22.43 3.60
C SER A 45 -5.43 23.06 2.24
N PRO A 46 -4.50 23.57 1.39
CA PRO A 46 -4.86 24.13 0.09
C PRO A 46 -5.43 23.10 -0.90
N TRP A 47 -5.21 21.80 -0.68
CA TRP A 47 -5.75 20.73 -1.53
C TRP A 47 -7.08 20.17 -1.04
N THR A 48 -7.72 20.80 -0.06
CA THR A 48 -9.05 20.41 0.42
C THR A 48 -10.06 20.39 -0.73
N GLY A 49 -10.69 19.23 -0.95
CA GLY A 49 -11.69 19.02 -2.01
C GLY A 49 -11.12 18.87 -3.43
N VAL A 50 -9.79 18.94 -3.61
CA VAL A 50 -9.15 18.71 -4.90
C VAL A 50 -9.14 17.21 -5.21
N LYS A 51 -9.52 16.87 -6.46
CA LYS A 51 -9.56 15.48 -6.94
C LYS A 51 -8.24 15.06 -7.57
N ILE A 52 -7.86 13.79 -7.37
CA ILE A 52 -6.71 13.17 -8.03
C ILE A 52 -7.12 12.75 -9.44
N LYS A 53 -6.51 13.35 -10.47
CA LYS A 53 -6.82 13.12 -11.89
C LYS A 53 -5.88 12.14 -12.59
N VAL A 54 -5.05 11.41 -11.84
CA VAL A 54 -4.15 10.40 -12.39
C VAL A 54 -4.88 9.06 -12.44
N PRO A 55 -4.85 8.30 -13.56
CA PRO A 55 -5.33 6.93 -13.59
C PRO A 55 -4.70 6.12 -12.46
N THR A 56 -5.51 5.44 -11.66
CA THR A 56 -5.03 4.80 -10.41
C THR A 56 -5.59 3.39 -10.29
N LYS A 57 -4.73 2.44 -9.89
CA LYS A 57 -5.13 1.09 -9.47
C LYS A 57 -4.75 0.90 -8.01
N PHE A 58 -5.73 0.54 -7.18
CA PHE A 58 -5.52 0.33 -5.74
C PHE A 58 -5.71 -1.15 -5.40
N ILE A 59 -4.73 -1.69 -4.66
CA ILE A 59 -4.67 -3.11 -4.29
C ILE A 59 -4.35 -3.18 -2.80
N ILE A 60 -5.14 -3.94 -2.04
CA ILE A 60 -4.97 -4.11 -0.60
C ILE A 60 -5.20 -5.56 -0.19
N GLY A 61 -4.51 -6.02 0.85
CA GLY A 61 -4.77 -7.32 1.46
C GLY A 61 -6.00 -7.27 2.38
N ASP A 62 -6.81 -8.32 2.39
CA ASP A 62 -7.98 -8.40 3.27
C ASP A 62 -7.61 -8.54 4.76
N LEU A 63 -6.37 -8.90 5.10
CA LEU A 63 -5.85 -8.96 6.48
C LEU A 63 -5.02 -7.71 6.84
N ASP A 64 -4.94 -6.72 5.96
CA ASP A 64 -4.22 -5.47 6.23
C ASP A 64 -4.92 -4.71 7.38
N MET A 65 -4.16 -4.31 8.40
CA MET A 65 -4.69 -3.53 9.52
C MET A 65 -5.27 -2.18 9.06
N SER A 66 -4.69 -1.57 8.03
CA SER A 66 -5.14 -0.28 7.49
C SER A 66 -6.51 -0.38 6.82
N TYR A 67 -6.82 -1.53 6.24
CA TYR A 67 -8.12 -1.82 5.63
C TYR A 67 -9.25 -1.90 6.67
N HIS A 68 -8.90 -2.16 7.93
CA HIS A 68 -9.85 -2.34 9.04
C HIS A 68 -9.94 -1.16 9.99
N TYR A 69 -9.28 -0.04 9.70
CA TYR A 69 -9.55 1.19 10.44
C TYR A 69 -11.01 1.62 10.25
N PRO A 70 -11.66 2.16 11.30
CA PRO A 70 -13.05 2.59 11.21
C PRO A 70 -13.30 3.53 10.03
N GLY A 71 -14.29 3.19 9.19
CA GLY A 71 -14.69 4.02 8.03
C GLY A 71 -13.90 3.78 6.75
N ILE A 72 -12.79 3.03 6.76
CA ILE A 72 -11.96 2.82 5.56
C ILE A 72 -12.66 1.95 4.53
N GLN A 73 -13.29 0.83 4.93
CA GLN A 73 -14.02 -0.02 3.98
C GLN A 73 -15.20 0.73 3.36
N GLU A 74 -15.92 1.52 4.16
CA GLU A 74 -16.99 2.38 3.66
C GLU A 74 -16.46 3.42 2.65
N TYR A 75 -15.36 4.09 2.97
CA TYR A 75 -14.76 5.07 2.07
C TYR A 75 -14.33 4.43 0.74
N ILE A 76 -13.66 3.28 0.79
CA ILE A 76 -13.17 2.55 -0.39
C ILE A 76 -14.35 2.07 -1.26
N HIS A 77 -15.34 1.41 -0.65
CA HIS A 77 -16.36 0.65 -1.41
C HIS A 77 -17.67 1.40 -1.64
N LYS A 78 -18.02 2.40 -0.80
CA LYS A 78 -19.28 3.15 -0.91
C LYS A 78 -19.13 4.46 -1.70
N GLY A 79 -18.10 4.56 -2.54
CA GLY A 79 -17.93 5.62 -3.52
C GLY A 79 -17.18 6.87 -3.06
N GLY A 80 -16.80 6.97 -1.78
CA GLY A 80 -15.96 8.07 -1.28
C GLY A 80 -14.63 8.14 -2.02
N PHE A 81 -13.93 7.02 -2.12
CA PHE A 81 -12.63 6.94 -2.76
C PHE A 81 -12.70 7.23 -4.27
N LYS A 82 -13.72 6.71 -4.95
CA LYS A 82 -13.96 6.99 -6.38
C LYS A 82 -14.36 8.46 -6.64
N LYS A 83 -15.01 9.12 -5.67
CA LYS A 83 -15.34 10.55 -5.76
C LYS A 83 -14.08 11.42 -5.73
N ASP A 84 -13.13 11.08 -4.87
CA ASP A 84 -11.87 11.82 -4.70
C ASP A 84 -10.82 11.44 -5.74
N VAL A 85 -10.88 10.21 -6.28
CA VAL A 85 -10.05 9.70 -7.37
C VAL A 85 -10.92 9.25 -8.55
N PRO A 86 -11.40 10.16 -9.42
CA PRO A 86 -12.36 9.82 -10.48
C PRO A 86 -11.89 8.76 -11.47
N LEU A 87 -10.57 8.65 -11.68
CA LEU A 87 -9.96 7.67 -12.60
C LEU A 87 -9.44 6.41 -11.87
N LEU A 88 -9.94 6.13 -10.67
CA LEU A 88 -9.67 4.88 -9.94
C LEU A 88 -10.30 3.68 -10.67
N GLU A 89 -9.49 2.70 -11.08
CA GLU A 89 -9.99 1.40 -11.55
C GLU A 89 -10.63 0.60 -10.41
N GLU A 90 -11.24 -0.54 -10.72
CA GLU A 90 -11.79 -1.42 -9.69
C GLU A 90 -10.75 -1.75 -8.61
N VAL A 91 -11.16 -1.63 -7.35
CA VAL A 91 -10.32 -1.91 -6.19
C VAL A 91 -10.13 -3.42 -6.06
N ILE A 92 -8.88 -3.86 -5.90
CA ILE A 92 -8.57 -5.27 -5.70
C ILE A 92 -8.33 -5.52 -4.22
N VAL A 93 -9.16 -6.36 -3.62
CA VAL A 93 -8.98 -6.87 -2.24
C VAL A 93 -8.47 -8.31 -2.33
N MET A 94 -7.25 -8.56 -1.86
CA MET A 94 -6.59 -9.85 -1.98
C MET A 94 -6.93 -10.74 -0.77
N PRO A 95 -7.58 -11.90 -0.97
CA PRO A 95 -8.00 -12.76 0.13
C PRO A 95 -6.83 -13.50 0.79
N GLY A 96 -6.81 -13.51 2.12
CA GLY A 96 -5.78 -14.11 2.96
C GLY A 96 -4.42 -13.44 2.90
N VAL A 97 -4.34 -12.14 2.57
CA VAL A 97 -3.06 -11.42 2.40
C VAL A 97 -2.96 -10.27 3.40
N GLY A 98 -1.80 -10.15 4.05
CA GLY A 98 -1.52 -9.09 5.02
C GLY A 98 -1.06 -7.77 4.39
N HIS A 99 -0.37 -6.97 5.19
CA HIS A 99 0.05 -5.61 4.81
C HIS A 99 1.11 -5.57 3.69
N TYR A 100 2.04 -6.54 3.67
CA TYR A 100 3.15 -6.56 2.72
C TYR A 100 2.82 -7.36 1.45
N ILE A 101 1.74 -6.99 0.75
CA ILE A 101 1.19 -7.68 -0.42
C ILE A 101 2.24 -7.96 -1.52
N ASN A 102 3.16 -7.02 -1.71
CA ASN A 102 4.22 -7.10 -2.71
C ASN A 102 5.33 -8.12 -2.38
N GLN A 103 5.47 -8.49 -1.11
CA GLN A 103 6.39 -9.56 -0.69
C GLN A 103 5.65 -10.90 -0.54
N GLU A 104 4.40 -10.87 -0.09
CA GLU A 104 3.58 -12.07 0.13
C GLU A 104 3.06 -12.68 -1.17
N LYS A 105 2.68 -11.82 -2.14
CA LYS A 105 2.09 -12.16 -3.44
C LYS A 105 2.80 -11.43 -4.57
N ALA A 106 4.12 -11.53 -4.60
CA ALA A 106 4.97 -10.77 -5.52
C ALA A 106 4.61 -10.98 -7.00
N HIS A 107 4.24 -12.21 -7.39
CA HIS A 107 3.86 -12.53 -8.77
C HIS A 107 2.54 -11.89 -9.16
N GLU A 108 1.51 -12.01 -8.32
CA GLU A 108 0.20 -11.42 -8.56
C GLU A 108 0.28 -9.88 -8.62
N ILE A 109 1.04 -9.27 -7.70
CA ILE A 109 1.27 -7.82 -7.71
C ILE A 109 2.01 -7.37 -8.97
N THR A 110 3.09 -8.08 -9.35
CA THR A 110 3.83 -7.76 -10.58
C THR A 110 2.94 -7.85 -11.82
N HIS A 111 2.09 -8.88 -11.88
CA HIS A 111 1.13 -9.04 -12.97
C HIS A 111 0.15 -7.87 -13.03
N HIS A 112 -0.48 -7.49 -11.91
CA HIS A 112 -1.39 -6.35 -11.88
C HIS A 112 -0.75 -5.02 -12.25
N ILE A 113 0.52 -4.81 -11.89
CA ILE A 113 1.30 -3.63 -12.29
C ILE A 113 1.48 -3.62 -13.80
N LEU A 114 1.98 -4.71 -14.38
CA LEU A 114 2.23 -4.82 -15.83
C LEU A 114 0.95 -4.64 -16.64
N GLU A 115 -0.14 -5.30 -16.25
CA GLU A 115 -1.45 -5.14 -16.90
C GLU A 115 -1.97 -3.71 -16.85
N PHE A 116 -1.70 -2.99 -15.75
CA PHE A 116 -2.18 -1.62 -15.60
C PHE A 116 -1.38 -0.64 -16.45
N ILE A 117 -0.06 -0.71 -16.40
CA ILE A 117 0.81 0.23 -17.13
C ILE A 117 0.78 0.01 -18.63
N GLN A 118 0.49 -1.21 -19.11
CA GLN A 118 0.36 -1.52 -20.54
C GLN A 118 -0.90 -0.93 -21.20
N LYS A 119 -1.81 -0.33 -20.44
CA LYS A 119 -2.98 0.38 -20.97
C LYS A 119 -2.63 1.76 -21.56
N PHE A 120 -1.41 2.23 -21.35
CA PHE A 120 -0.90 3.55 -21.74
C PHE A 120 0.36 3.40 -22.60
#